data_AF-A0A849UBI7-F1
#
_entry.id   AF-A0A849UBI7-F1
#
_cell.length_a   1.000
_cell.length_b   1.000
_cell.length_c   1.000
_cell.angle_alpha   90.00
_cell.angle_beta   90.00
_cell.angle_gamma   90.00
#
_symmetry.space_group_name_H-M   'P 1'
#
loop_
_entity.id
_entity.type
_entity.pdbx_description
1 polymer ?
#
loop_
_entity_poly.entity_id
_entity_poly.type
_entity_poly.pdbx_seq_one_letter_code
_entity_poly.pdbx_strand_id
1 'polypeptide(L)'
;MNNTFSMLTLPLSALFRLIILLAVFSPAVALAKTSTTKVVADLSTLDVSKDALKSKIAAINARQGLDDATKSKMLSIYQSAEDNLNNAERFNALTQAFKAAPNKAPDETKRLQKEIEQALSKVGKQKTEDFSNIPTEELDQRLIIEKGKVSNLDEQLKKLESELSAQSARPQLIREELLAAQQELDSAQKKLQSPVGKPDTKLDSDAQLILLKTLIQSRSAEIKMLEVEAISNPAGVDLLKAQVQLLDLQKSALAQIANDIENVLSVRRQQEAQEMQDALSQAEKEL
;
A
#
# COMPACT_ATOMS: atom_id res chain seq x y z
N MET A 1 -54.09 -3.10 24.13
CA MET A 1 -53.91 -1.93 23.24
C MET A 1 -52.79 -2.31 22.29
N ASN A 2 -53.02 -3.03 21.21
CA ASN A 2 -53.90 -2.78 20.04
C ASN A 2 -53.23 -1.85 19.00
N ASN A 3 -52.91 -2.45 17.85
CA ASN A 3 -53.11 -1.90 16.49
C ASN A 3 -52.28 -0.63 16.09
N THR A 4 -51.95 -0.38 14.81
CA THR A 4 -52.25 -1.09 13.54
C THR A 4 -51.18 -0.80 12.48
N PHE A 5 -51.17 -1.60 11.41
CA PHE A 5 -50.57 -1.26 10.10
C PHE A 5 -51.19 0.02 9.51
N SER A 6 -50.44 0.76 8.67
CA SER A 6 -51.03 1.54 7.56
C SER A 6 -50.02 1.81 6.44
N MET A 7 -50.50 1.86 5.19
CA MET A 7 -49.78 2.30 3.98
C MET A 7 -50.42 3.60 3.45
N LEU A 8 -49.61 4.45 2.80
CA LEU A 8 -50.05 5.58 1.95
C LEU A 8 -48.80 5.95 1.08
N THR A 9 -48.67 5.90 -0.27
CA THR A 9 -49.50 5.96 -1.51
C THR A 9 -49.44 7.30 -2.26
N LEU A 10 -48.64 7.34 -3.36
CA LEU A 10 -48.71 8.27 -4.53
C LEU A 10 -48.44 9.78 -4.28
N PRO A 11 -48.33 10.67 -5.30
CA PRO A 11 -48.28 10.54 -6.78
C PRO A 11 -46.85 10.76 -7.38
N LEU A 12 -46.48 10.57 -8.66
CA LEU A 12 -47.09 10.61 -10.02
C LEU A 12 -47.07 11.98 -10.76
N SER A 13 -45.99 12.25 -11.51
CA SER A 13 -45.86 13.20 -12.65
C SER A 13 -44.50 12.97 -13.36
N ALA A 14 -44.25 13.20 -14.67
CA ALA A 14 -45.08 13.58 -15.82
C ALA A 14 -44.52 13.01 -17.17
N LEU A 15 -45.22 13.32 -18.28
CA LEU A 15 -44.96 13.04 -19.72
C LEU A 15 -43.50 13.39 -20.19
N PHE A 16 -42.95 12.99 -21.36
CA PHE A 16 -43.47 12.66 -22.72
C PHE A 16 -42.30 11.98 -23.54
N ARG A 17 -42.32 11.35 -24.73
CA ARG A 17 -43.20 11.01 -25.90
C ARG A 17 -42.84 9.56 -26.36
N LEU A 18 -43.60 8.76 -27.14
CA LEU A 18 -44.05 8.82 -28.55
C LEU A 18 -42.92 9.06 -29.59
N ILE A 19 -42.31 8.05 -30.22
CA ILE A 19 -42.76 7.15 -31.32
C ILE A 19 -42.99 7.86 -32.67
N ILE A 20 -42.27 7.41 -33.71
CA ILE A 20 -42.74 7.22 -35.10
C ILE A 20 -41.86 6.13 -35.76
N LEU A 21 -42.41 5.42 -36.75
CA LEU A 21 -41.83 4.21 -37.38
C LEU A 21 -42.00 4.31 -38.91
N LEU A 22 -40.94 4.00 -39.67
CA LEU A 22 -41.03 3.73 -41.11
C LEU A 22 -39.79 2.95 -41.59
N ALA A 23 -39.99 2.00 -42.51
CA ALA A 23 -38.95 1.10 -43.01
C ALA A 23 -39.05 0.90 -44.53
N VAL A 24 -37.91 0.81 -45.22
CA VAL A 24 -37.81 0.41 -46.65
C VAL A 24 -36.52 -0.38 -46.92
N PHE A 25 -36.69 -1.69 -47.14
CA PHE A 25 -36.04 -2.55 -48.17
C PHE A 25 -34.49 -2.69 -48.32
N SER A 26 -34.01 -3.90 -48.00
CA SER A 26 -33.10 -4.75 -48.83
C SER A 26 -31.62 -4.32 -49.08
N PRO A 27 -30.73 -5.24 -49.54
CA PRO A 27 -30.91 -6.66 -49.86
C PRO A 27 -30.13 -7.63 -48.94
N ALA A 28 -30.36 -8.95 -49.11
CA ALA A 28 -29.67 -9.98 -48.35
C ALA A 28 -28.26 -10.26 -48.88
N VAL A 29 -27.26 -10.27 -47.98
CA VAL A 29 -25.93 -10.84 -48.24
C VAL A 29 -25.87 -12.24 -47.65
N ALA A 30 -25.61 -13.24 -48.49
CA ALA A 30 -25.48 -14.64 -48.08
C ALA A 30 -24.13 -14.89 -47.39
N LEU A 31 -24.05 -14.59 -46.08
CA LEU A 31 -22.89 -14.93 -45.26
C LEU A 31 -22.78 -16.45 -45.11
N ALA A 32 -21.71 -17.03 -45.66
CA ALA A 32 -21.41 -18.44 -45.53
C ALA A 32 -21.19 -18.82 -44.05
N LYS A 33 -21.81 -19.93 -43.62
CA LYS A 33 -21.57 -20.50 -42.27
C LYS A 33 -20.22 -21.21 -42.23
N THR A 34 -19.14 -20.45 -42.09
CA THR A 34 -17.82 -21.00 -41.72
C THR A 34 -17.89 -21.60 -40.32
N SER A 35 -17.40 -22.82 -40.13
CA SER A 35 -17.66 -23.66 -38.95
C SER A 35 -16.84 -23.30 -37.69
N THR A 36 -16.75 -22.02 -37.33
CA THR A 36 -15.88 -21.51 -36.25
C THR A 36 -16.32 -21.93 -34.84
N THR A 37 -17.58 -22.33 -34.65
CA THR A 37 -18.18 -22.61 -33.33
C THR A 37 -17.51 -23.74 -32.55
N LYS A 38 -16.79 -24.67 -33.22
CA LYS A 38 -16.27 -25.88 -32.57
C LYS A 38 -14.97 -25.69 -31.78
N VAL A 39 -14.24 -24.59 -32.00
CA VAL A 39 -12.98 -24.30 -31.29
C VAL A 39 -13.24 -23.59 -29.95
N VAL A 40 -14.23 -22.70 -29.90
CA VAL A 40 -14.55 -21.89 -28.71
C VAL A 40 -15.13 -22.76 -27.57
N ALA A 41 -15.77 -23.89 -27.91
CA ALA A 41 -16.44 -24.75 -26.94
C ALA A 41 -15.48 -25.52 -25.99
N ASP A 42 -14.34 -26.02 -26.49
CA ASP A 42 -13.40 -26.84 -25.67
C ASP A 42 -12.44 -25.96 -24.83
N LEU A 43 -12.39 -24.64 -25.07
CA LEU A 43 -11.62 -23.70 -24.24
C LEU A 43 -12.21 -23.55 -22.83
N SER A 44 -13.49 -23.87 -22.64
CA SER A 44 -14.24 -23.64 -21.40
C SER A 44 -14.30 -24.84 -20.44
N THR A 45 -13.76 -26.00 -20.83
CA THR A 45 -13.94 -27.29 -20.13
C THR A 45 -12.82 -27.63 -19.13
N LEU A 46 -11.61 -27.09 -19.34
CA LEU A 46 -10.47 -27.34 -18.45
C LEU A 46 -10.56 -26.56 -17.14
N ASP A 47 -10.70 -27.30 -16.05
CA ASP A 47 -10.52 -26.83 -14.67
C ASP A 47 -9.09 -26.30 -14.44
N VAL A 48 -9.02 -25.15 -13.76
CA VAL A 48 -7.81 -24.40 -13.39
C VAL A 48 -7.75 -24.12 -11.88
N SER A 49 -8.47 -24.88 -11.06
CA SER A 49 -8.33 -24.85 -9.60
C SER A 49 -6.97 -25.38 -9.15
N LYS A 50 -6.50 -24.95 -7.97
CA LYS A 50 -5.24 -25.44 -7.38
C LYS A 50 -5.25 -26.96 -7.18
N ASP A 51 -6.39 -27.53 -6.79
CA ASP A 51 -6.48 -28.96 -6.54
C ASP A 51 -6.53 -29.78 -7.84
N ALA A 52 -7.12 -29.24 -8.92
CA ALA A 52 -6.97 -29.80 -10.26
C ALA A 52 -5.51 -29.73 -10.76
N LEU A 53 -4.78 -28.65 -10.46
CA LEU A 53 -3.35 -28.52 -10.77
C LEU A 53 -2.49 -29.52 -9.99
N LYS A 54 -2.67 -29.65 -8.68
CA LYS A 54 -1.98 -30.67 -7.86
C LYS A 54 -2.29 -32.09 -8.36
N SER A 55 -3.54 -32.37 -8.71
CA SER A 55 -3.95 -33.65 -9.31
C SER A 55 -3.25 -33.91 -10.65
N LYS A 56 -3.13 -32.88 -11.52
CA LYS A 56 -2.35 -32.97 -12.77
C LYS A 56 -0.86 -33.21 -12.50
N ILE A 57 -0.24 -32.48 -11.57
CA ILE A 57 1.17 -32.67 -11.17
C ILE A 57 1.40 -34.10 -10.67
N ALA A 58 0.54 -34.62 -9.79
CA ALA A 58 0.60 -35.99 -9.30
C ALA A 58 0.45 -37.02 -10.45
N ALA A 59 -0.49 -36.80 -11.36
CA ALA A 59 -0.71 -37.67 -12.53
C ALA A 59 0.50 -37.69 -13.48
N ILE A 60 1.17 -36.54 -13.73
CA ILE A 60 2.41 -36.49 -14.51
C ILE A 60 3.54 -37.22 -13.80
N ASN A 61 3.68 -37.05 -12.49
CA ASN A 61 4.70 -37.75 -11.71
C ASN A 61 4.53 -39.28 -11.75
N ALA A 62 3.29 -39.77 -11.62
CA ALA A 62 2.97 -41.19 -11.66
C ALA A 62 2.97 -41.82 -13.08
N ARG A 63 2.90 -41.02 -14.14
CA ARG A 63 2.76 -41.54 -15.51
C ARG A 63 4.05 -42.16 -16.04
N GLN A 64 3.94 -43.41 -16.47
CA GLN A 64 4.96 -44.17 -17.20
C GLN A 64 4.86 -43.90 -18.72
N GLY A 65 5.94 -44.14 -19.46
CA GLY A 65 5.98 -43.98 -20.92
C GLY A 65 6.01 -42.53 -21.43
N LEU A 66 6.29 -41.56 -20.55
CA LEU A 66 6.79 -40.22 -20.91
C LEU A 66 8.32 -40.23 -20.79
N ASP A 67 8.99 -39.52 -21.68
CA ASP A 67 10.41 -39.18 -21.52
C ASP A 67 10.60 -38.08 -20.47
N ASP A 68 11.79 -38.02 -19.86
CA ASP A 68 12.07 -37.10 -18.76
C ASP A 68 12.07 -35.61 -19.19
N ALA A 69 12.36 -35.30 -20.46
CA ALA A 69 12.35 -33.92 -20.94
C ALA A 69 10.92 -33.38 -21.09
N THR A 70 10.02 -34.16 -21.72
CA THR A 70 8.59 -33.83 -21.77
C THR A 70 7.96 -33.82 -20.38
N LYS A 71 8.33 -34.76 -19.51
CA LYS A 71 7.87 -34.80 -18.11
C LYS A 71 8.29 -33.54 -17.33
N SER A 72 9.56 -33.13 -17.43
CA SER A 72 10.11 -31.93 -16.79
C SER A 72 9.45 -30.64 -17.30
N LYS A 73 9.35 -30.49 -18.64
CA LYS A 73 8.60 -29.42 -19.33
C LYS A 73 7.17 -29.31 -18.78
N MET A 74 6.47 -30.43 -18.66
CA MET A 74 5.08 -30.49 -18.20
C MET A 74 4.92 -30.09 -16.73
N LEU A 75 5.82 -30.56 -15.85
CA LEU A 75 5.81 -30.21 -14.42
C LEU A 75 6.08 -28.71 -14.22
N SER A 76 7.07 -28.15 -14.90
CA SER A 76 7.40 -26.71 -14.86
C SER A 76 6.22 -25.83 -15.29
N ILE A 77 5.48 -26.24 -16.33
CA ILE A 77 4.26 -25.54 -16.80
C ILE A 77 3.16 -25.55 -15.72
N TYR A 78 2.91 -26.69 -15.07
CA TYR A 78 1.89 -26.78 -14.02
C TYR A 78 2.30 -26.10 -12.71
N GLN A 79 3.57 -26.14 -12.32
CA GLN A 79 4.10 -25.39 -11.17
C GLN A 79 3.94 -23.88 -11.39
N SER A 80 4.34 -23.38 -12.57
CA SER A 80 4.13 -21.98 -12.96
C SER A 80 2.65 -21.56 -12.92
N ALA A 81 1.74 -22.47 -13.25
CA ALA A 81 0.29 -22.24 -13.15
C ALA A 81 -0.23 -22.22 -11.70
N GLU A 82 0.32 -23.03 -10.79
CA GLU A 82 0.01 -22.96 -9.35
C GLU A 82 0.54 -21.65 -8.74
N ASP A 83 1.74 -21.21 -9.10
CA ASP A 83 2.32 -19.93 -8.67
C ASP A 83 1.53 -18.71 -9.18
N ASN A 84 0.98 -18.79 -10.39
CA ASN A 84 0.05 -17.78 -10.89
C ASN A 84 -1.22 -17.67 -10.03
N LEU A 85 -1.77 -18.79 -9.53
CA LEU A 85 -2.92 -18.78 -8.63
C LEU A 85 -2.56 -18.30 -7.22
N ASN A 86 -1.39 -18.68 -6.71
CA ASN A 86 -0.85 -18.16 -5.45
C ASN A 86 -0.69 -16.62 -5.51
N ASN A 87 -0.19 -16.10 -6.63
CA ASN A 87 -0.09 -14.65 -6.87
C ASN A 87 -1.47 -13.99 -7.02
N ALA A 88 -2.40 -14.58 -7.80
CA ALA A 88 -3.75 -14.05 -7.94
C ALA A 88 -4.46 -13.90 -6.59
N GLU A 89 -4.37 -14.89 -5.70
CA GLU A 89 -4.90 -14.80 -4.33
C GLU A 89 -4.22 -13.70 -3.50
N ARG A 90 -2.87 -13.62 -3.54
CA ARG A 90 -2.09 -12.59 -2.85
C ARG A 90 -2.48 -11.18 -3.30
N PHE A 91 -2.62 -10.95 -4.60
CA PHE A 91 -3.04 -9.66 -5.15
C PHE A 91 -4.50 -9.32 -4.79
N ASN A 92 -5.41 -10.30 -4.81
CA ASN A 92 -6.78 -10.10 -4.33
C ASN A 92 -6.83 -9.73 -2.83
N ALA A 93 -6.01 -10.36 -1.98
CA ALA A 93 -5.92 -10.01 -0.57
C ALA A 93 -5.38 -8.59 -0.35
N LEU A 94 -4.30 -8.22 -1.03
CA LEU A 94 -3.74 -6.85 -1.03
C LEU A 94 -4.76 -5.82 -1.53
N THR A 95 -5.56 -6.15 -2.56
CA THR A 95 -6.64 -5.30 -3.06
C THR A 95 -7.67 -4.97 -1.97
N GLN A 96 -7.99 -5.91 -1.07
CA GLN A 96 -8.91 -5.62 0.04
C GLN A 96 -8.25 -4.77 1.14
N ALA A 97 -6.96 -4.99 1.41
CA ALA A 97 -6.21 -4.17 2.36
C ALA A 97 -6.11 -2.71 1.90
N PHE A 98 -5.75 -2.46 0.63
CA PHE A 98 -5.69 -1.12 0.06
C PHE A 98 -7.08 -0.47 -0.07
N LYS A 99 -8.18 -1.22 -0.23
CA LYS A 99 -9.55 -0.67 -0.13
C LYS A 99 -9.93 -0.22 1.29
N ALA A 100 -9.29 -0.76 2.33
CA ALA A 100 -9.59 -0.37 3.71
C ALA A 100 -8.85 0.91 4.15
N ALA A 101 -7.67 1.20 3.60
CA ALA A 101 -6.81 2.32 4.02
C ALA A 101 -7.43 3.73 3.80
N PRO A 102 -8.08 4.05 2.65
CA PRO A 102 -8.74 5.35 2.42
C PRO A 102 -9.83 5.70 3.43
N ASN A 103 -10.40 4.72 4.13
CA ASN A 103 -11.45 4.94 5.13
C ASN A 103 -10.90 5.29 6.53
N LYS A 104 -9.57 5.30 6.72
CA LYS A 104 -8.93 5.60 8.02
C LYS A 104 -7.95 6.76 7.92
N ALA A 105 -7.09 6.77 6.91
CA ALA A 105 -6.03 7.77 6.80
C ALA A 105 -6.55 9.22 6.82
N PRO A 106 -7.62 9.62 6.09
CA PRO A 106 -8.06 11.01 6.07
C PRO A 106 -8.55 11.55 7.41
N ASP A 107 -9.12 10.72 8.28
CA ASP A 107 -9.63 11.16 9.59
C ASP A 107 -8.53 11.22 10.65
N GLU A 108 -7.54 10.31 10.58
CA GLU A 108 -6.29 10.44 11.35
C GLU A 108 -5.49 11.67 10.91
N THR A 109 -5.37 11.94 9.61
CA THR A 109 -4.71 13.16 9.11
C THR A 109 -5.40 14.43 9.62
N LYS A 110 -6.74 14.50 9.62
CA LYS A 110 -7.49 15.63 10.21
C LYS A 110 -7.30 15.75 11.73
N ARG A 111 -7.13 14.63 12.44
CA ARG A 111 -6.83 14.64 13.89
C ARG A 111 -5.43 15.24 14.13
N LEU A 112 -4.42 14.73 13.43
CA LEU A 112 -3.05 15.20 13.53
C LEU A 112 -2.91 16.67 13.11
N GLN A 113 -3.61 17.12 12.06
CA GLN A 113 -3.66 18.54 11.67
C GLN A 113 -4.15 19.44 12.81
N LYS A 114 -5.19 19.04 13.55
CA LYS A 114 -5.66 19.79 14.73
C LYS A 114 -4.66 19.76 15.88
N GLU A 115 -3.93 18.67 16.06
CA GLU A 115 -2.86 18.56 17.07
C GLU A 115 -1.65 19.45 16.71
N ILE A 116 -1.29 19.54 15.43
CA ILE A 116 -0.30 20.46 14.86
C ILE A 116 -0.72 21.92 15.05
N GLU A 117 -1.96 22.29 14.68
CA GLU A 117 -2.53 23.62 14.89
C GLU A 117 -2.48 24.02 16.37
N GLN A 118 -2.87 23.11 17.27
CA GLN A 118 -2.81 23.33 18.72
C GLN A 118 -1.37 23.48 19.22
N ALA A 119 -0.42 22.67 18.75
CA ALA A 119 1.00 22.79 19.10
C ALA A 119 1.57 24.14 18.66
N LEU A 120 1.40 24.51 17.38
CA LEU A 120 1.83 25.80 16.84
C LEU A 120 1.22 26.98 17.61
N SER A 121 -0.07 26.89 17.98
CA SER A 121 -0.75 27.92 18.77
C SER A 121 -0.22 28.10 20.21
N LYS A 122 0.48 27.08 20.74
CA LYS A 122 1.13 27.09 22.06
C LYS A 122 2.55 27.63 21.98
N VAL A 123 3.32 27.33 20.93
CA VAL A 123 4.72 27.81 20.78
C VAL A 123 4.82 29.32 20.95
N GLY A 124 3.92 30.11 20.33
CA GLY A 124 3.89 31.57 20.48
C GLY A 124 3.29 32.11 21.78
N LYS A 125 2.97 31.25 22.76
CA LYS A 125 2.32 31.60 24.05
C LYS A 125 2.93 30.92 25.26
N GLN A 126 3.79 29.92 25.05
CA GLN A 126 4.47 29.18 26.10
C GLN A 126 5.50 30.10 26.76
N LYS A 127 5.33 30.34 28.06
CA LYS A 127 6.40 30.95 28.85
C LYS A 127 7.60 30.00 28.86
N THR A 128 8.80 30.55 28.74
CA THR A 128 10.01 29.83 29.14
C THR A 128 9.88 29.40 30.60
N GLU A 129 10.37 28.21 30.91
CA GLU A 129 10.35 27.66 32.26
C GLU A 129 11.47 28.29 33.08
N ASP A 130 11.18 28.64 34.35
CA ASP A 130 12.18 29.22 35.24
C ASP A 130 12.98 28.13 35.95
N PHE A 131 14.12 27.78 35.38
CA PHE A 131 15.06 26.81 35.95
C PHE A 131 15.91 27.36 37.11
N SER A 132 15.83 28.67 37.41
CA SER A 132 16.76 29.35 38.35
C SER A 132 16.78 28.71 39.74
N ASN A 133 15.62 28.23 40.20
CA ASN A 133 15.40 27.71 41.54
C ASN A 133 15.60 26.17 41.67
N ILE A 134 15.96 25.47 40.59
CA ILE A 134 16.12 24.00 40.59
C ILE A 134 17.58 23.62 40.89
N PRO A 135 17.87 22.63 41.77
CA PRO A 135 19.24 22.16 42.03
C PRO A 135 20.01 21.72 40.77
N THR A 136 21.34 21.84 40.80
CA THR A 136 22.20 21.53 39.64
C THR A 136 22.12 20.04 39.27
N GLU A 137 22.09 19.15 40.26
CA GLU A 137 21.98 17.70 40.10
C GLU A 137 20.62 17.28 39.50
N GLU A 138 19.54 18.00 39.84
CA GLU A 138 18.21 17.79 39.25
C GLU A 138 18.16 18.29 37.80
N LEU A 139 18.82 19.41 37.50
CA LEU A 139 18.94 19.92 36.14
C LEU A 139 19.78 19.00 35.24
N ASP A 140 20.91 18.47 35.71
CA ASP A 140 21.71 17.50 34.95
C ASP A 140 20.93 16.19 34.70
N GLN A 141 20.22 15.66 35.70
CA GLN A 141 19.33 14.50 35.52
C GLN A 141 18.23 14.78 34.49
N ARG A 142 17.59 15.95 34.57
CA ARG A 142 16.55 16.35 33.62
C ARG A 142 17.10 16.55 32.21
N LEU A 143 18.30 17.13 32.06
CA LEU A 143 18.97 17.29 30.76
C LEU A 143 19.20 15.94 30.07
N ILE A 144 19.66 14.93 30.81
CA ILE A 144 19.81 13.55 30.31
C ILE A 144 18.46 12.99 29.85
N ILE A 145 17.40 13.18 30.63
CA ILE A 145 16.04 12.72 30.31
C ILE A 145 15.50 13.39 29.04
N GLU A 146 15.61 14.72 28.91
CA GLU A 146 15.10 15.43 27.72
C GLU A 146 15.92 15.11 26.47
N LYS A 147 17.26 15.04 26.55
CA LYS A 147 18.11 14.60 25.44
C LYS A 147 17.80 13.15 25.00
N GLY A 148 17.49 12.27 25.96
CA GLY A 148 17.01 10.91 25.67
C GLY A 148 15.68 10.88 24.90
N LYS A 149 14.71 11.73 25.26
CA LYS A 149 13.45 11.87 24.50
C LYS A 149 13.67 12.42 23.09
N VAL A 150 14.55 13.42 22.93
CA VAL A 150 14.92 13.98 21.62
C VAL A 150 15.50 12.89 20.71
N SER A 151 16.46 12.09 21.21
CA SER A 151 17.05 10.98 20.45
C SER A 151 16.01 9.92 20.02
N ASN A 152 15.05 9.59 20.88
CA ASN A 152 13.95 8.68 20.55
C ASN A 152 12.99 9.25 19.48
N LEU A 153 12.73 10.57 19.49
CA LEU A 153 11.95 11.23 18.44
C LEU A 153 12.72 11.29 17.12
N ASP A 154 14.05 11.47 17.15
CA ASP A 154 14.91 11.41 15.97
C ASP A 154 14.90 10.04 15.28
N GLU A 155 14.94 8.95 16.05
CA GLU A 155 14.82 7.59 15.49
C GLU A 155 13.44 7.33 14.86
N GLN A 156 12.38 7.86 15.47
CA GLN A 156 11.02 7.76 14.92
C GLN A 156 10.82 8.61 13.67
N LEU A 157 11.33 9.86 13.66
CA LEU A 157 11.32 10.74 12.49
C LEU A 157 12.04 10.08 11.31
N LYS A 158 13.29 9.65 11.50
CA LYS A 158 14.09 8.98 10.46
C LYS A 158 13.39 7.76 9.85
N LYS A 159 12.63 7.00 10.66
CA LYS A 159 11.81 5.89 10.17
C LYS A 159 10.64 6.39 9.30
N LEU A 160 9.89 7.37 9.77
CA LEU A 160 8.75 7.94 9.04
C LEU A 160 9.18 8.68 7.76
N GLU A 161 10.31 9.38 7.76
CA GLU A 161 10.91 10.00 6.57
C GLU A 161 11.30 8.94 5.53
N SER A 162 11.89 7.83 5.95
CA SER A 162 12.24 6.71 5.06
C SER A 162 10.98 6.06 4.46
N GLU A 163 9.91 5.90 5.25
CA GLU A 163 8.63 5.38 4.77
C GLU A 163 7.91 6.37 3.85
N LEU A 164 7.90 7.66 4.18
CA LEU A 164 7.36 8.75 3.37
C LEU A 164 8.09 8.88 2.03
N SER A 165 9.41 8.72 2.02
CA SER A 165 10.23 8.71 0.80
C SER A 165 9.84 7.54 -0.12
N ALA A 166 9.76 6.32 0.43
CA ALA A 166 9.33 5.14 -0.32
C ALA A 166 7.90 5.28 -0.86
N GLN A 167 6.96 5.75 -0.04
CA GLN A 167 5.57 5.98 -0.44
C GLN A 167 5.41 7.14 -1.44
N SER A 168 6.29 8.15 -1.40
CA SER A 168 6.28 9.24 -2.39
C SER A 168 6.83 8.80 -3.76
N ALA A 169 7.75 7.83 -3.79
CA ALA A 169 8.25 7.23 -5.02
C ALA A 169 7.28 6.18 -5.62
N ARG A 170 6.49 5.51 -4.77
CA ARG A 170 5.62 4.37 -5.14
C ARG A 170 4.69 4.63 -6.36
N PRO A 171 4.06 5.82 -6.55
CA PRO A 171 3.22 6.09 -7.72
C PRO A 171 3.93 5.96 -9.09
N GLN A 172 5.25 6.13 -9.14
CA GLN A 172 6.01 5.92 -10.38
C GLN A 172 6.25 4.42 -10.63
N LEU A 173 6.66 3.68 -9.59
CA LEU A 173 6.83 2.22 -9.65
C LEU A 173 5.53 1.52 -10.06
N ILE A 174 4.39 1.94 -9.51
CA ILE A 174 3.07 1.40 -9.88
C ILE A 174 2.78 1.57 -11.39
N ARG A 175 3.19 2.67 -12.02
CA ARG A 175 2.99 2.87 -13.48
C ARG A 175 3.83 1.92 -14.32
N GLU A 176 5.06 1.66 -13.88
CA GLU A 176 5.99 0.74 -14.54
C GLU A 176 5.51 -0.72 -14.39
N GLU A 177 5.07 -1.10 -13.18
CA GLU A 177 4.46 -2.41 -12.88
C GLU A 177 3.14 -2.62 -13.65
N LEU A 178 2.26 -1.60 -13.71
CA LEU A 178 1.02 -1.65 -14.50
C LEU A 178 1.30 -1.88 -15.98
N LEU A 179 2.27 -1.15 -16.56
CA LEU A 179 2.62 -1.29 -17.98
C LEU A 179 3.14 -2.69 -18.30
N ALA A 180 4.00 -3.26 -17.43
CA ALA A 180 4.51 -4.62 -17.58
C ALA A 180 3.38 -5.67 -17.47
N ALA A 181 2.53 -5.57 -16.43
CA ALA A 181 1.41 -6.48 -16.22
C ALA A 181 0.38 -6.43 -17.37
N GLN A 182 0.12 -5.24 -17.93
CA GLN A 182 -0.73 -5.06 -19.10
C GLN A 182 -0.12 -5.71 -20.36
N GLN A 183 1.18 -5.52 -20.62
CA GLN A 183 1.85 -6.15 -21.76
C GLN A 183 1.85 -7.69 -21.67
N GLU A 184 2.07 -8.26 -20.48
CA GLU A 184 1.97 -9.70 -20.26
C GLU A 184 0.54 -10.22 -20.43
N LEU A 185 -0.46 -9.51 -19.89
CA LEU A 185 -1.87 -9.86 -20.03
C LEU A 185 -2.29 -9.88 -21.52
N ASP A 186 -1.95 -8.83 -22.27
CA ASP A 186 -2.19 -8.73 -23.72
C ASP A 186 -1.51 -9.87 -24.49
N SER A 187 -0.26 -10.19 -24.15
CA SER A 187 0.52 -11.27 -24.76
C SER A 187 -0.14 -12.64 -24.50
N ALA A 188 -0.60 -12.88 -23.26
CA ALA A 188 -1.29 -14.11 -22.90
C ALA A 188 -2.66 -14.24 -23.59
N GLN A 189 -3.44 -13.15 -23.66
CA GLN A 189 -4.72 -13.14 -24.38
C GLN A 189 -4.55 -13.38 -25.88
N LYS A 190 -3.55 -12.78 -26.52
CA LYS A 190 -3.25 -12.99 -27.95
C LYS A 190 -2.84 -14.45 -28.24
N LYS A 191 -2.01 -15.05 -27.38
CA LYS A 191 -1.65 -16.49 -27.45
C LYS A 191 -2.85 -17.42 -27.22
N LEU A 192 -3.81 -17.01 -26.39
CA LEU A 192 -5.05 -17.78 -26.14
C LEU A 192 -6.02 -17.73 -27.34
N GLN A 193 -6.12 -16.59 -28.02
CA GLN A 193 -6.96 -16.42 -29.22
C GLN A 193 -6.34 -17.05 -30.47
N SER A 194 -5.01 -16.97 -30.61
CA SER A 194 -4.23 -17.50 -31.73
C SER A 194 -3.02 -18.29 -31.22
N PRO A 195 -3.20 -19.58 -30.86
CA PRO A 195 -2.09 -20.44 -30.43
C PRO A 195 -1.00 -20.54 -31.51
N VAL A 196 0.25 -20.27 -31.13
CA VAL A 196 1.39 -20.29 -32.05
C VAL A 196 2.01 -21.69 -32.09
N GLY A 197 2.04 -22.29 -33.28
CA GLY A 197 2.56 -23.63 -33.52
C GLY A 197 1.51 -24.74 -33.39
N LYS A 198 1.90 -25.97 -33.74
CA LYS A 198 1.11 -27.17 -33.42
C LYS A 198 1.62 -27.74 -32.08
N PRO A 199 0.74 -28.09 -31.14
CA PRO A 199 1.14 -28.79 -29.93
C PRO A 199 1.56 -30.23 -30.25
N ASP A 200 2.63 -30.71 -29.59
CA ASP A 200 3.17 -32.05 -29.79
C ASP A 200 2.15 -33.14 -29.41
N THR A 201 1.40 -32.92 -28.32
CA THR A 201 0.31 -33.77 -27.85
C THR A 201 -0.87 -32.94 -27.32
N LYS A 202 -2.05 -33.56 -27.10
CA LYS A 202 -3.15 -32.89 -26.38
C LYS A 202 -2.76 -32.50 -24.94
N LEU A 203 -1.85 -33.23 -24.31
CA LEU A 203 -1.37 -32.89 -22.96
C LEU A 203 -0.63 -31.55 -22.97
N ASP A 204 0.22 -31.30 -23.97
CA ASP A 204 0.91 -30.02 -24.17
C ASP A 204 -0.07 -28.87 -24.43
N SER A 205 -1.10 -29.07 -25.26
CA SER A 205 -2.12 -28.03 -25.47
C SER A 205 -2.91 -27.72 -24.20
N ASP A 206 -3.33 -28.75 -23.45
CA ASP A 206 -4.10 -28.58 -22.22
C ASP A 206 -3.26 -27.86 -21.15
N ALA A 207 -1.96 -28.16 -21.06
CA ALA A 207 -1.05 -27.52 -20.11
C ALA A 207 -0.72 -26.07 -20.46
N GLN A 208 -0.42 -25.78 -21.74
CA GLN A 208 -0.23 -24.40 -22.23
C GLN A 208 -1.49 -23.55 -22.02
N LEU A 209 -2.67 -24.12 -22.27
CA LEU A 209 -3.96 -23.47 -22.06
C LEU A 209 -4.23 -23.17 -20.56
N ILE A 210 -3.86 -24.07 -19.65
CA ILE A 210 -3.94 -23.85 -18.20
C ILE A 210 -2.96 -22.75 -17.76
N LEU A 211 -1.72 -22.75 -18.27
CA LEU A 211 -0.73 -21.70 -17.98
C LEU A 211 -1.20 -20.32 -18.44
N LEU A 212 -1.71 -20.20 -19.67
CA LEU A 212 -2.24 -18.94 -20.20
C LEU A 212 -3.45 -18.44 -19.38
N LYS A 213 -4.39 -19.33 -19.01
CA LYS A 213 -5.54 -18.97 -18.16
C LYS A 213 -5.11 -18.44 -16.79
N THR A 214 -4.21 -19.15 -16.11
CA THR A 214 -3.74 -18.76 -14.76
C THR A 214 -2.90 -17.47 -14.80
N LEU A 215 -2.05 -17.28 -15.82
CA LEU A 215 -1.32 -16.03 -16.03
C LEU A 215 -2.26 -14.84 -16.25
N ILE A 216 -3.30 -15.02 -17.08
CA ILE A 216 -4.37 -14.02 -17.30
C ILE A 216 -5.05 -13.67 -15.97
N GLN A 217 -5.38 -14.67 -15.13
CA GLN A 217 -5.97 -14.44 -13.80
C GLN A 217 -5.01 -13.67 -12.86
N SER A 218 -3.73 -14.06 -12.83
CA SER A 218 -2.68 -13.42 -12.02
C SER A 218 -2.52 -11.94 -12.37
N ARG A 219 -2.22 -11.62 -13.63
CA ARG A 219 -2.04 -10.23 -14.10
C ARG A 219 -3.34 -9.41 -14.02
N SER A 220 -4.51 -10.02 -14.22
CA SER A 220 -5.81 -9.36 -14.00
C SER A 220 -6.13 -9.06 -12.53
N ALA A 221 -5.47 -9.73 -11.57
CA ALA A 221 -5.57 -9.43 -10.15
C ALA A 221 -4.52 -8.40 -9.73
N GLU A 222 -3.30 -8.51 -10.26
CA GLU A 222 -2.20 -7.56 -10.06
C GLU A 222 -2.56 -6.14 -10.52
N ILE A 223 -3.08 -5.99 -11.74
CA ILE A 223 -3.50 -4.67 -12.28
C ILE A 223 -4.54 -4.01 -11.35
N LYS A 224 -5.54 -4.76 -10.89
CA LYS A 224 -6.57 -4.25 -9.95
C LYS A 224 -6.00 -3.91 -8.57
N MET A 225 -5.00 -4.65 -8.12
CA MET A 225 -4.29 -4.39 -6.87
C MET A 225 -3.51 -3.07 -6.99
N LEU A 226 -2.77 -2.88 -8.07
CA LEU A 226 -1.98 -1.67 -8.37
C LEU A 226 -2.84 -0.43 -8.61
N GLU A 227 -3.96 -0.56 -9.33
CA GLU A 227 -4.95 0.52 -9.51
C GLU A 227 -5.50 1.02 -8.17
N VAL A 228 -5.85 0.09 -7.27
CA VAL A 228 -6.36 0.41 -5.93
C VAL A 228 -5.25 0.94 -5.01
N GLU A 229 -4.04 0.40 -5.10
CA GLU A 229 -2.87 0.91 -4.39
C GLU A 229 -2.63 2.38 -4.75
N ALA A 230 -2.59 2.72 -6.04
CA ALA A 230 -2.41 4.09 -6.54
C ALA A 230 -3.52 5.06 -6.07
N ILE A 231 -4.76 4.59 -5.97
CA ILE A 231 -5.88 5.39 -5.42
C ILE A 231 -5.71 5.60 -3.90
N SER A 232 -5.14 4.63 -3.17
CA SER A 232 -4.98 4.69 -1.72
C SER A 232 -3.73 5.44 -1.24
N ASN A 233 -2.64 5.38 -2.02
CA ASN A 233 -1.32 5.89 -1.64
C ASN A 233 -1.29 7.39 -1.24
N PRO A 234 -1.95 8.33 -1.95
CA PRO A 234 -1.92 9.75 -1.59
C PRO A 234 -2.42 10.03 -0.16
N ALA A 235 -3.45 9.33 0.30
CA ALA A 235 -3.98 9.48 1.65
C ALA A 235 -3.00 8.95 2.72
N GLY A 236 -2.23 7.90 2.41
CA GLY A 236 -1.15 7.40 3.26
C GLY A 236 0.05 8.35 3.30
N VAL A 237 0.42 8.93 2.15
CA VAL A 237 1.48 9.95 2.03
C VAL A 237 1.15 11.20 2.86
N ASP A 238 -0.10 11.69 2.81
CA ASP A 238 -0.51 12.86 3.60
C ASP A 238 -0.64 12.56 5.10
N LEU A 239 -0.97 11.32 5.48
CA LEU A 239 -0.89 10.87 6.87
C LEU A 239 0.55 10.86 7.38
N LEU A 240 1.49 10.31 6.61
CA LEU A 240 2.92 10.26 6.96
C LEU A 240 3.50 11.68 7.09
N LYS A 241 3.18 12.62 6.19
CA LYS A 241 3.57 14.04 6.32
C LYS A 241 3.08 14.65 7.64
N ALA A 242 1.82 14.41 8.01
CA ALA A 242 1.26 14.94 9.26
C ALA A 242 1.92 14.31 10.50
N GLN A 243 2.30 13.03 10.45
CA GLN A 243 3.05 12.38 11.52
C GLN A 243 4.46 12.96 11.67
N VAL A 244 5.21 13.12 10.57
CA VAL A 244 6.53 13.77 10.56
C VAL A 244 6.43 15.18 11.14
N GLN A 245 5.52 16.02 10.62
CA GLN A 245 5.35 17.41 11.09
C GLN A 245 5.00 17.50 12.58
N LEU A 246 4.18 16.58 13.12
CA LEU A 246 3.86 16.56 14.54
C LEU A 246 5.07 16.16 15.40
N LEU A 247 5.85 15.16 14.97
CA LEU A 247 7.04 14.71 15.68
C LEU A 247 8.17 15.76 15.64
N ASP A 248 8.34 16.49 14.52
CA ASP A 248 9.27 17.62 14.43
C ASP A 248 8.93 18.74 15.43
N LEU A 249 7.63 19.07 15.57
CA LEU A 249 7.17 20.06 16.54
C LEU A 249 7.40 19.60 17.99
N GLN A 250 7.19 18.31 18.28
CA GLN A 250 7.48 17.73 19.59
C GLN A 250 8.99 17.72 19.89
N LYS A 251 9.81 17.28 18.92
CA LYS A 251 11.26 17.27 19.02
C LYS A 251 11.82 18.68 19.24
N SER A 252 11.36 19.66 18.46
CA SER A 252 11.78 21.05 18.57
C SER A 252 11.48 21.64 19.95
N ALA A 253 10.28 21.39 20.49
CA ALA A 253 9.90 21.84 21.83
C ALA A 253 10.77 21.21 22.94
N LEU A 254 11.07 19.91 22.86
CA LEU A 254 11.94 19.23 23.84
C LEU A 254 13.41 19.63 23.69
N ALA A 255 13.88 19.86 22.46
CA ALA A 255 15.23 20.34 22.19
C ALA A 255 15.45 21.76 22.75
N GLN A 256 14.45 22.65 22.66
CA GLN A 256 14.52 23.96 23.31
C GLN A 256 14.66 23.84 24.84
N ILE A 257 13.84 22.99 25.47
CA ILE A 257 13.92 22.74 26.93
C ILE A 257 15.31 22.20 27.33
N ALA A 258 15.86 21.27 26.55
CA ALA A 258 17.21 20.75 26.77
C ALA A 258 18.28 21.85 26.62
N ASN A 259 18.18 22.70 25.60
CA ASN A 259 19.10 23.84 25.40
C ASN A 259 19.00 24.87 26.54
N ASP A 260 17.80 25.19 27.01
CA ASP A 260 17.58 26.15 28.10
C ASP A 260 18.20 25.64 29.41
N ILE A 261 18.03 24.35 29.73
CA ILE A 261 18.68 23.71 30.89
C ILE A 261 20.21 23.69 30.74
N GLU A 262 20.72 23.35 29.56
CA GLU A 262 22.17 23.32 29.29
C GLU A 262 22.82 24.71 29.39
N ASN A 263 22.12 25.76 28.96
CA ASN A 263 22.54 27.15 29.15
C ASN A 263 22.65 27.52 30.64
N VAL A 264 21.63 27.17 31.46
CA VAL A 264 21.64 27.46 32.90
C VAL A 264 22.76 26.71 33.63
N LEU A 265 22.97 25.43 33.29
CA LEU A 265 24.09 24.63 33.82
C LEU A 265 25.45 25.21 33.41
N SER A 266 25.60 25.70 32.18
CA SER A 266 26.82 26.35 31.69
C SER A 266 27.13 27.63 32.49
N VAL A 267 26.13 28.48 32.72
CA VAL A 267 26.28 29.72 33.52
C VAL A 267 26.69 29.41 34.96
N ARG A 268 26.06 28.41 35.61
CA ARG A 268 26.43 28.00 36.98
C ARG A 268 27.88 27.51 37.07
N ARG A 269 28.29 26.62 36.17
CA ARG A 269 29.68 26.12 36.11
C ARG A 269 30.71 27.23 35.88
N GLN A 270 30.35 28.27 35.11
CA GLN A 270 31.20 29.45 34.94
C GLN A 270 31.28 30.29 36.23
N GLN A 271 30.17 30.47 36.94
CA GLN A 271 30.15 31.19 38.22
C GLN A 271 30.95 30.44 39.31
N GLU A 272 30.73 29.12 39.46
CA GLU A 272 31.48 28.26 40.38
C GLU A 272 33.00 28.33 40.12
N ALA A 273 33.42 28.34 38.85
CA ALA A 273 34.82 28.48 38.47
C ALA A 273 35.40 29.87 38.86
N GLN A 274 34.64 30.95 38.69
CA GLN A 274 35.04 32.30 39.08
C GLN A 274 35.15 32.42 40.60
N GLU A 275 34.16 31.92 41.35
CA GLU A 275 34.16 31.94 42.83
C GLU A 275 35.34 31.15 43.41
N MET A 276 35.68 30.00 42.83
CA MET A 276 36.90 29.26 43.20
C MET A 276 38.19 30.05 42.88
N GLN A 277 38.27 30.71 41.72
CA GLN A 277 39.43 31.52 41.35
C GLN A 277 39.61 32.73 42.28
N ASP A 278 38.53 33.41 42.64
CA ASP A 278 38.56 34.56 43.55
C ASP A 278 38.90 34.14 44.98
N ALA A 279 38.40 32.99 45.46
CA ALA A 279 38.75 32.43 46.77
C ALA A 279 40.25 32.06 46.85
N LEU A 280 40.80 31.40 45.83
CA LEU A 280 42.24 31.13 45.72
C LEU A 280 43.05 32.44 45.71
N SER A 281 42.61 33.42 44.92
CA SER A 281 43.24 34.75 44.81
C SER A 281 43.12 35.61 46.08
N GLN A 282 42.29 35.22 47.06
CA GLN A 282 42.24 35.82 48.39
C GLN A 282 43.18 35.08 49.34
N ALA A 283 43.14 33.74 49.37
CA ALA A 283 44.06 32.94 50.18
C ALA A 283 45.55 33.21 49.88
N GLU A 284 45.90 33.45 48.61
CA GLU A 284 47.26 33.85 48.20
C GLU A 284 47.70 35.24 48.71
N LYS A 285 46.76 36.09 49.19
CA LYS A 285 47.04 37.44 49.72
C LYS A 285 47.05 37.49 51.25
N GLU A 286 46.67 36.40 51.91
CA GLU A 286 46.64 36.26 53.38
C GLU A 286 47.84 35.45 53.92
N LEU A 287 48.81 35.14 53.05
CA LEU A 287 50.07 34.41 53.31
C LEU A 287 51.31 35.32 53.25
#